data_AF-A0A421BCH9-F1
#
_entry.id   AF-A0A421BCH9-F1
#
_cell.length_a   1.000
_cell.length_b   1.000
_cell.length_c   1.000
_cell.angle_alpha   90.00
_cell.angle_beta   90.00
_cell.angle_gamma   90.00
#
_symmetry.space_group_name_H-M   'P 1'
#
loop_
_entity.id
_entity.type
_entity.pdbx_description
1 polymer ?
#
loop_
_entity_poly.entity_id
_entity_poly.type
_entity_poly.pdbx_seq_one_letter_code
_entity_poly.pdbx_strand_id
1 'polypeptide(L)'
;MPSTRRGRRRTAIAVAGVAAATISALLGVPSASAQGQFPGPDEIVTSPNVKHVANIPATAPLKGTGSTGTDLAFTGDYAIAGNYLGFTIYDIKNPRQPKIASQVLCPGSQNDVSVSGNLLFLSTDSRRSDDSCASVAQSDGTKAYWEGMKIFDISDKRNPRYIRSVETACGSHTHTLVPDKRGRDVYIYVSSYSPATNISKCQPPHDIITIIKVPLRNPAAAEVVATPNLFPDGGNPGRGSSGNVEVPYVVATSGCHDITVFPSKNLAAGACMGDGVLIDIVDPEKPRVINRVQDDDHFAFWHSATFTNDGTKVIFTDELGGGGGATCNEKIGPTRGANGIYDITGRGNQRALEFRSFYKIGRYQTPTENCVAHNGSLLPVPGRDIMVQAWYSGGVQLVDYTNSQQPKEIGFFERGPAAVSAESGGVWSAYYYNGFIYASDLGKGFDVLEVNDPATDPAKSYRWTELNVQTQSTYGR
;
A
#
# COMPACT_ATOMS: atom_id res chain seq x y z
N MET A 1 -43.51 -105.23 32.23
CA MET A 1 -43.36 -106.13 31.06
C MET A 1 -43.14 -105.27 29.81
N PRO A 2 -42.50 -105.79 28.74
CA PRO A 2 -41.36 -105.18 28.00
C PRO A 2 -41.69 -103.92 27.13
N SER A 3 -40.74 -103.18 26.53
CA SER A 3 -39.45 -103.63 25.95
C SER A 3 -38.31 -102.58 25.77
N THR A 4 -37.14 -103.13 25.40
CA THR A 4 -36.07 -102.66 24.46
C THR A 4 -36.30 -101.42 23.56
N ARG A 5 -35.31 -100.69 23.01
CA ARG A 5 -33.81 -100.77 23.00
C ARG A 5 -33.23 -99.44 22.41
N ARG A 6 -31.97 -99.13 22.76
CA ARG A 6 -30.90 -98.43 21.96
C ARG A 6 -31.23 -97.16 21.12
N GLY A 7 -30.45 -96.08 21.31
CA GLY A 7 -30.62 -94.81 20.56
C GLY A 7 -29.36 -94.10 20.00
N ARG A 8 -28.45 -93.57 20.84
CA ARG A 8 -27.16 -92.92 20.48
C ARG A 8 -27.21 -91.51 19.81
N ARG A 9 -26.26 -90.65 20.26
CA ARG A 9 -25.79 -89.33 19.69
C ARG A 9 -26.75 -88.14 19.93
N ARG A 10 -26.32 -87.06 20.63
CA ARG A 10 -25.39 -85.96 20.22
C ARG A 10 -25.96 -85.18 19.00
N THR A 11 -26.17 -83.86 19.01
CA THR A 11 -25.71 -82.79 19.94
C THR A 11 -26.57 -81.51 19.83
N ALA A 12 -26.65 -80.74 20.93
CA ALA A 12 -26.87 -79.28 21.05
C ALA A 12 -27.86 -78.52 20.12
N ILE A 13 -28.93 -77.95 20.72
CA ILE A 13 -29.57 -76.71 20.27
C ILE A 13 -29.89 -75.81 21.49
N ALA A 14 -29.68 -74.50 21.29
CA ALA A 14 -30.01 -73.29 22.05
C ALA A 14 -30.84 -73.33 23.36
N VAL A 15 -30.46 -72.42 24.27
CA VAL A 15 -31.41 -71.62 25.06
C VAL A 15 -31.08 -70.13 24.84
N ALA A 16 -32.08 -69.34 24.48
CA ALA A 16 -31.98 -67.88 24.35
C ALA A 16 -32.21 -67.18 25.70
N GLY A 17 -31.60 -66.00 25.91
CA GLY A 17 -31.57 -65.32 27.22
C GLY A 17 -31.47 -63.79 27.13
N VAL A 18 -32.46 -63.16 26.49
CA VAL A 18 -33.02 -61.81 26.73
C VAL A 18 -32.10 -60.70 27.29
N ALA A 19 -31.74 -59.77 26.39
CA ALA A 19 -31.76 -58.30 26.49
C ALA A 19 -31.40 -57.55 27.81
N ALA A 20 -30.47 -56.60 27.66
CA ALA A 20 -30.62 -55.23 28.18
C ALA A 20 -29.98 -54.24 27.18
N ALA A 21 -30.74 -53.27 26.69
CA ALA A 21 -30.25 -52.28 25.72
C ALA A 21 -29.82 -50.99 26.44
N THR A 22 -28.53 -50.69 26.45
CA THR A 22 -27.99 -49.38 26.86
C THR A 22 -27.77 -48.49 25.64
N ILE A 23 -28.72 -47.59 25.36
CA ILE A 23 -28.52 -46.52 24.39
C ILE A 23 -27.66 -45.44 25.07
N SER A 24 -26.34 -45.50 24.83
CA SER A 24 -25.46 -44.38 25.18
C SER A 24 -25.71 -43.25 24.19
N ALA A 25 -26.47 -42.25 24.62
CA ALA A 25 -26.65 -41.02 23.88
C ALA A 25 -25.31 -40.24 23.85
N LEU A 26 -24.51 -40.49 22.82
CA LEU A 26 -23.39 -39.61 22.46
C LEU A 26 -23.98 -38.26 22.06
N LEU A 27 -23.94 -37.31 22.99
CA LEU A 27 -24.08 -35.89 22.67
C LEU A 27 -22.96 -35.53 21.71
N GLY A 28 -23.29 -35.48 20.42
CA GLY A 28 -22.43 -34.93 19.40
C GLY A 28 -22.23 -33.45 19.65
N VAL A 29 -21.22 -33.11 20.46
CA VAL A 29 -20.56 -31.82 20.35
C VAL A 29 -20.14 -31.73 18.88
N PRO A 30 -20.55 -30.70 18.13
CA PRO A 30 -20.04 -30.53 16.78
C PRO A 30 -18.54 -30.30 16.92
N SER A 31 -17.75 -31.31 16.55
CA SER A 31 -16.31 -31.17 16.35
C SER A 31 -16.12 -29.96 15.46
N ALA A 32 -15.32 -28.98 15.90
CA ALA A 32 -15.01 -27.80 15.11
C ALA A 32 -14.37 -28.27 13.78
N SER A 33 -15.19 -28.32 12.74
CA SER A 33 -14.81 -28.88 11.45
C SER A 33 -13.95 -27.86 10.72
N ALA A 34 -12.63 -27.98 10.92
CA ALA A 34 -11.58 -27.37 10.14
C ALA A 34 -11.96 -26.04 9.46
N GLN A 35 -11.96 -24.95 10.23
CA GLN A 35 -11.55 -23.68 9.60
C GLN A 35 -10.15 -23.92 9.02
N GLY A 36 -9.95 -23.52 7.77
CA GLY A 36 -8.65 -23.64 7.11
C GLY A 36 -7.59 -22.84 7.87
N GLN A 37 -6.32 -23.19 7.66
CA GLN A 37 -5.19 -22.40 8.18
C GLN A 37 -5.17 -20.96 7.65
N PHE A 38 -5.84 -20.72 6.51
CA PHE A 38 -5.94 -19.45 5.80
C PHE A 38 -7.43 -19.14 5.53
N PRO A 39 -7.82 -17.86 5.40
CA PRO A 39 -9.18 -17.48 5.02
C PRO A 39 -9.61 -18.09 3.67
N GLY A 40 -10.89 -18.42 3.53
CA GLY A 40 -11.48 -18.83 2.26
C GLY A 40 -11.55 -17.68 1.24
N PRO A 41 -11.89 -17.97 -0.04
CA PRO A 41 -11.95 -16.93 -1.06
C PRO A 41 -12.98 -15.85 -0.74
N ASP A 42 -12.56 -14.58 -0.83
CA ASP A 42 -13.28 -13.38 -0.37
C ASP A 42 -13.74 -13.40 1.12
N GLU A 43 -13.29 -14.36 1.95
CA GLU A 43 -13.61 -14.41 3.38
C GLU A 43 -12.92 -13.25 4.12
N ILE A 44 -13.69 -12.49 4.91
CA ILE A 44 -13.17 -11.36 5.67
C ILE A 44 -12.93 -11.78 7.11
N VAL A 45 -11.68 -11.59 7.57
CA VAL A 45 -11.24 -11.87 8.94
C VAL A 45 -10.68 -10.58 9.54
N THR A 46 -11.06 -10.27 10.79
CA THR A 46 -10.55 -9.07 11.50
C THR A 46 -10.14 -9.41 12.92
N SER A 47 -9.28 -8.57 13.49
CA SER A 47 -9.09 -8.54 14.95
C SER A 47 -10.35 -8.01 15.65
N PRO A 48 -10.63 -8.37 16.93
CA PRO A 48 -11.86 -7.99 17.62
C PRO A 48 -12.12 -6.48 17.77
N ASN A 49 -11.07 -5.66 17.67
CA ASN A 49 -11.10 -4.20 17.72
C ASN A 49 -11.24 -3.52 16.34
N VAL A 50 -11.17 -4.26 15.23
CA VAL A 50 -11.30 -3.75 13.87
C VAL A 50 -12.60 -4.25 13.25
N LYS A 51 -13.38 -3.32 12.69
CA LYS A 51 -14.64 -3.58 12.02
C LYS A 51 -14.57 -3.15 10.56
N HIS A 52 -14.90 -4.05 9.64
CA HIS A 52 -15.25 -3.68 8.28
C HIS A 52 -16.64 -3.00 8.27
N VAL A 53 -16.70 -1.76 7.80
CA VAL A 53 -17.87 -0.88 7.90
C VAL A 53 -18.65 -0.85 6.59
N ALA A 54 -17.96 -0.71 5.46
CA ALA A 54 -18.56 -0.64 4.13
C ALA A 54 -17.51 -1.03 3.07
N ASN A 55 -17.95 -1.73 2.01
CA ASN A 55 -17.20 -1.94 0.79
C ASN A 55 -17.99 -1.32 -0.38
N ILE A 56 -17.31 -0.58 -1.25
CA ILE A 56 -17.87 -0.05 -2.50
C ILE A 56 -17.07 -0.69 -3.64
N PRO A 57 -17.61 -1.73 -4.30
CA PRO A 57 -16.92 -2.41 -5.39
C PRO A 57 -16.57 -1.47 -6.54
N ALA A 58 -15.51 -1.81 -7.27
CA ALA A 58 -15.17 -1.15 -8.54
C ALA A 58 -16.36 -1.23 -9.53
N THR A 59 -16.68 -0.09 -10.16
CA THR A 59 -17.80 0.09 -11.10
C THR A 59 -17.31 0.73 -12.39
N ALA A 60 -18.01 0.45 -13.50
CA ALA A 60 -17.68 1.05 -14.79
C ALA A 60 -17.79 2.59 -14.73
N PRO A 61 -16.82 3.34 -15.30
CA PRO A 61 -15.84 2.89 -16.29
C PRO A 61 -14.53 2.31 -15.70
N LEU A 62 -14.35 2.32 -14.39
CA LEU A 62 -13.13 1.90 -13.69
C LEU A 62 -13.26 0.48 -13.12
N LYS A 63 -13.59 -0.48 -14.00
CA LYS A 63 -13.75 -1.90 -13.66
C LYS A 63 -13.43 -2.79 -14.86
N GLY A 64 -12.80 -3.95 -14.62
CA GLY A 64 -12.54 -4.97 -15.63
C GLY A 64 -11.06 -5.09 -15.97
N THR A 65 -10.73 -5.55 -17.17
CA THR A 65 -9.34 -5.74 -17.62
C THR A 65 -8.53 -4.45 -17.50
N GLY A 66 -7.42 -4.51 -16.76
CA GLY A 66 -6.55 -3.35 -16.51
C GLY A 66 -7.02 -2.41 -15.41
N SER A 67 -8.13 -2.71 -14.71
CA SER A 67 -8.51 -2.02 -13.47
C SER A 67 -7.73 -2.59 -12.30
N THR A 68 -6.86 -1.77 -11.72
CA THR A 68 -6.20 -2.02 -10.44
C THR A 68 -6.40 -0.79 -9.56
N GLY A 69 -6.91 -0.93 -8.33
CA GLY A 69 -6.98 0.16 -7.36
C GLY A 69 -5.60 0.57 -6.84
N THR A 70 -5.35 1.88 -6.70
CA THR A 70 -4.03 2.42 -6.33
C THR A 70 -4.11 3.43 -5.19
N ASP A 71 -3.31 4.50 -5.18
CA ASP A 71 -3.17 5.38 -4.02
C ASP A 71 -4.42 6.23 -3.68
N LEU A 72 -4.44 6.79 -2.48
CA LEU A 72 -5.57 7.51 -1.87
C LEU A 72 -5.20 8.93 -1.40
N ALA A 73 -6.04 9.91 -1.73
CA ALA A 73 -5.93 11.29 -1.25
C ALA A 73 -7.27 11.78 -0.67
N PHE A 74 -7.24 12.75 0.25
CA PHE A 74 -8.44 13.22 0.95
C PHE A 74 -8.57 14.75 0.98
N THR A 75 -9.80 15.24 0.82
CA THR A 75 -10.14 16.67 0.93
C THR A 75 -11.56 16.87 1.46
N GLY A 76 -11.69 17.42 2.67
CA GLY A 76 -12.96 17.68 3.35
C GLY A 76 -13.75 16.39 3.58
N ASP A 77 -14.99 16.38 3.10
CA ASP A 77 -15.90 15.22 3.14
C ASP A 77 -15.65 14.20 1.99
N TYR A 78 -14.48 14.22 1.33
CA TYR A 78 -14.17 13.38 0.16
C TYR A 78 -12.88 12.59 0.29
N ALA A 79 -12.94 11.33 -0.17
CA ALA A 79 -11.78 10.50 -0.49
C ALA A 79 -11.68 10.36 -2.02
N ILE A 80 -10.46 10.28 -2.54
CA ILE A 80 -10.16 10.13 -3.96
C ILE A 80 -9.26 8.91 -4.08
N ALA A 81 -9.68 7.93 -4.88
CA ALA A 81 -8.91 6.71 -5.13
C ALA A 81 -8.41 6.67 -6.57
N GLY A 82 -7.10 6.51 -6.72
CA GLY A 82 -6.46 6.16 -7.98
C GLY A 82 -6.87 4.77 -8.45
N ASN A 83 -6.80 4.58 -9.76
CA ASN A 83 -6.95 3.28 -10.42
C ASN A 83 -6.17 3.32 -11.74
N TYR A 84 -5.56 2.22 -12.19
CA TYR A 84 -4.81 2.20 -13.46
C TYR A 84 -5.60 2.73 -14.69
N LEU A 85 -6.95 2.70 -14.65
CA LEU A 85 -7.85 3.28 -15.66
C LEU A 85 -8.26 4.75 -15.42
N GLY A 86 -8.05 5.32 -14.24
CA GLY A 86 -8.39 6.73 -13.92
C GLY A 86 -8.48 7.01 -12.42
N PHE A 87 -9.54 7.68 -11.97
CA PHE A 87 -9.80 7.87 -10.53
C PHE A 87 -11.28 7.98 -10.18
N THR A 88 -11.63 7.59 -8.95
CA THR A 88 -12.98 7.75 -8.36
C THR A 88 -12.93 8.77 -7.23
N ILE A 89 -13.90 9.70 -7.19
CA ILE A 89 -14.13 10.57 -6.04
C ILE A 89 -15.32 10.01 -5.24
N TYR A 90 -15.09 9.69 -3.97
CA TYR A 90 -16.09 9.22 -3.02
C TYR A 90 -16.49 10.35 -2.05
N ASP A 91 -17.79 10.62 -1.93
CA ASP A 91 -18.37 11.33 -0.80
C ASP A 91 -18.34 10.39 0.43
N ILE A 92 -17.54 10.78 1.42
CA ILE A 92 -17.34 10.08 2.70
C ILE A 92 -17.95 10.85 3.88
N LYS A 93 -18.85 11.83 3.63
CA LYS A 93 -19.53 12.61 4.69
C LYS A 93 -20.23 11.72 5.72
N ASN A 94 -20.75 10.57 5.27
CA ASN A 94 -21.10 9.45 6.12
C ASN A 94 -20.19 8.26 5.80
N PRO A 95 -19.11 8.02 6.56
CA PRO A 95 -18.19 6.91 6.31
C PRO A 95 -18.84 5.53 6.39
N ARG A 96 -20.03 5.42 7.01
CA ARG A 96 -20.81 4.17 7.04
C ARG A 96 -21.67 3.94 5.80
N GLN A 97 -21.83 4.95 4.95
CA GLN A 97 -22.51 4.87 3.66
C GLN A 97 -21.82 5.77 2.61
N PRO A 98 -20.54 5.50 2.25
CA PRO A 98 -19.86 6.26 1.21
C PRO A 98 -20.57 6.14 -0.14
N LYS A 99 -20.43 7.17 -0.97
CA LYS A 99 -21.07 7.22 -2.30
C LYS A 99 -20.10 7.72 -3.34
N ILE A 100 -20.15 7.15 -4.54
CA ILE A 100 -19.43 7.69 -5.69
C ILE A 100 -20.03 9.06 -6.03
N ALA A 101 -19.19 10.10 -6.01
CA ALA A 101 -19.53 11.46 -6.42
C ALA A 101 -19.23 11.69 -7.90
N SER A 102 -18.12 11.14 -8.39
CA SER A 102 -17.74 11.08 -9.81
C SER A 102 -16.71 9.97 -10.08
N GLN A 103 -16.59 9.56 -11.34
CA GLN A 103 -15.52 8.71 -11.84
C GLN A 103 -14.97 9.30 -13.12
N VAL A 104 -13.65 9.35 -13.25
CA VAL A 104 -12.97 9.87 -14.44
C VAL A 104 -12.18 8.74 -15.07
N LEU A 105 -12.56 8.34 -16.29
CA LEU A 105 -11.77 7.45 -17.12
C LEU A 105 -10.61 8.25 -17.71
N CYS A 106 -9.39 7.94 -17.28
CA CYS A 106 -8.14 8.52 -17.78
C CYS A 106 -7.03 7.47 -17.70
N PRO A 107 -6.97 6.50 -18.64
CA PRO A 107 -6.04 5.39 -18.52
C PRO A 107 -4.60 5.85 -18.60
N GLY A 108 -3.80 5.44 -17.60
CA GLY A 108 -2.43 5.91 -17.42
C GLY A 108 -1.51 4.91 -16.72
N SER A 109 -2.06 3.92 -16.00
CA SER A 109 -1.31 3.07 -15.05
C SER A 109 -0.60 3.87 -13.95
N GLN A 110 -0.41 3.21 -12.80
CA GLN A 110 -0.25 3.86 -11.50
C GLN A 110 -1.42 4.78 -11.17
N ASN A 111 -1.53 5.95 -11.79
CA ASN A 111 -2.64 6.87 -11.57
C ASN A 111 -2.84 7.18 -10.07
N ASP A 112 -1.74 7.15 -9.31
CA ASP A 112 -1.68 7.65 -7.94
C ASP A 112 -2.10 9.12 -7.90
N VAL A 113 -2.69 9.52 -6.77
CA VAL A 113 -3.40 10.79 -6.63
C VAL A 113 -2.86 11.59 -5.45
N SER A 114 -2.78 12.90 -5.63
CA SER A 114 -2.68 13.87 -4.54
C SER A 114 -3.59 15.07 -4.81
N VAL A 115 -3.89 15.84 -3.77
CA VAL A 115 -4.70 17.06 -3.84
C VAL A 115 -4.02 18.27 -3.21
N SER A 116 -4.33 19.46 -3.73
CA SER A 116 -4.08 20.71 -3.04
C SER A 116 -5.22 21.71 -3.31
N GLY A 117 -6.08 21.91 -2.31
CA GLY A 117 -7.30 22.70 -2.38
C GLY A 117 -8.29 22.18 -3.41
N ASN A 118 -8.35 22.86 -4.56
CA ASN A 118 -9.21 22.48 -5.68
C ASN A 118 -8.46 21.77 -6.80
N LEU A 119 -7.17 21.46 -6.64
CA LEU A 119 -6.38 20.74 -7.63
C LEU A 119 -6.25 19.27 -7.24
N LEU A 120 -6.34 18.39 -8.23
CA LEU A 120 -5.97 16.99 -8.17
C LEU A 120 -4.81 16.75 -9.14
N PHE A 121 -3.81 16.02 -8.66
CA PHE A 121 -2.63 15.59 -9.39
C PHE A 121 -2.74 14.09 -9.61
N LEU A 122 -2.53 13.65 -10.85
CA LEU A 122 -2.68 12.25 -11.28
C LEU A 122 -1.40 11.81 -12.00
N SER A 123 -0.71 10.82 -11.43
CA SER A 123 0.42 10.12 -12.06
C SER A 123 0.01 9.50 -13.41
N THR A 124 0.96 9.28 -14.31
CA THR A 124 0.78 8.44 -15.50
C THR A 124 2.12 7.82 -15.85
N ASP A 125 2.20 6.50 -15.66
CA ASP A 125 3.39 5.67 -15.82
C ASP A 125 3.19 4.56 -16.87
N SER A 126 2.48 4.90 -17.94
CA SER A 126 2.45 4.09 -19.15
C SER A 126 2.34 4.96 -20.39
N ARG A 127 3.26 4.72 -21.32
CA ARG A 127 3.38 5.40 -22.62
C ARG A 127 2.04 5.49 -23.33
N ARG A 128 1.57 6.72 -23.53
CA ARG A 128 0.31 7.06 -24.22
C ARG A 128 0.58 7.62 -25.62
N SER A 129 -0.42 7.55 -26.50
CA SER A 129 -0.38 8.21 -27.81
C SER A 129 -0.28 9.74 -27.74
N ASP A 130 -0.84 10.32 -26.68
CA ASP A 130 -1.01 11.75 -26.46
C ASP A 130 -1.34 11.99 -24.97
N ASP A 131 -1.44 13.26 -24.57
CA ASP A 131 -1.65 13.65 -23.17
C ASP A 131 -3.12 13.56 -22.70
N SER A 132 -4.07 13.26 -23.59
CA SER A 132 -5.48 13.23 -23.24
C SER A 132 -5.88 11.99 -22.41
N CYS A 133 -7.06 12.05 -21.81
CA CYS A 133 -7.71 10.89 -21.19
C CYS A 133 -8.36 9.93 -22.21
N ALA A 134 -8.42 10.31 -23.49
CA ALA A 134 -8.87 9.45 -24.59
C ALA A 134 -7.70 8.75 -25.32
N SER A 135 -6.46 9.01 -24.89
CA SER A 135 -5.25 8.40 -25.44
C SER A 135 -5.27 6.87 -25.38
N VAL A 136 -4.56 6.23 -26.31
CA VAL A 136 -4.35 4.77 -26.35
C VAL A 136 -2.93 4.41 -25.91
N ALA A 137 -2.69 3.15 -25.57
CA ALA A 137 -1.37 2.68 -25.17
C ALA A 137 -0.38 2.71 -26.36
N GLN A 138 0.85 3.17 -26.10
CA GLN A 138 1.98 3.18 -27.02
C GLN A 138 3.14 2.37 -26.45
N SER A 139 3.06 1.04 -26.55
CA SER A 139 4.08 0.13 -25.98
C SER A 139 5.45 0.18 -26.66
N ASP A 140 5.57 0.84 -27.82
CA ASP A 140 6.84 1.04 -28.51
C ASP A 140 7.53 2.33 -28.05
N GLY A 141 8.50 2.20 -27.14
CA GLY A 141 9.28 3.31 -26.59
C GLY A 141 10.19 4.02 -27.60
N THR A 142 10.36 3.48 -28.82
CA THR A 142 11.13 4.14 -29.89
C THR A 142 10.30 5.17 -30.66
N LYS A 143 8.97 5.13 -30.54
CA LYS A 143 8.05 6.09 -31.17
C LYS A 143 7.79 7.30 -30.28
N ALA A 144 7.11 8.31 -30.82
CA ALA A 144 6.56 9.39 -30.03
C ALA A 144 5.45 8.86 -29.09
N TYR A 145 5.52 9.25 -27.83
CA TYR A 145 4.55 8.97 -26.77
C TYR A 145 4.53 10.13 -25.76
N TRP A 146 3.53 10.12 -24.88
CA TRP A 146 3.43 10.99 -23.71
C TRP A 146 3.33 10.19 -22.41
N GLU A 147 4.00 10.65 -21.36
CA GLU A 147 3.89 10.20 -19.96
C GLU A 147 4.14 11.39 -19.01
N GLY A 148 3.78 11.27 -17.73
CA GLY A 148 4.05 12.31 -16.73
C GLY A 148 2.83 12.63 -15.87
N MET A 149 2.60 13.91 -15.59
CA MET A 149 1.62 14.39 -14.60
C MET A 149 0.40 15.01 -15.28
N LYS A 150 -0.81 14.68 -14.80
CA LYS A 150 -2.08 15.33 -15.21
C LYS A 150 -2.67 16.12 -14.04
N ILE A 151 -3.15 17.33 -14.32
CA ILE A 151 -3.72 18.24 -13.33
C ILE A 151 -5.20 18.47 -13.64
N PHE A 152 -6.06 18.26 -12.65
CA PHE A 152 -7.51 18.46 -12.73
C PHE A 152 -7.98 19.50 -11.71
N ASP A 153 -9.01 20.26 -12.10
CA ASP A 153 -9.82 21.09 -11.23
C ASP A 153 -10.93 20.20 -10.65
N ILE A 154 -10.94 20.06 -9.32
CA ILE A 154 -11.93 19.30 -8.55
C ILE A 154 -12.75 20.23 -7.63
N SER A 155 -12.87 21.52 -7.97
CA SER A 155 -13.74 22.46 -7.22
C SER A 155 -15.19 21.98 -7.15
N ASP A 156 -15.73 21.47 -8.27
CA ASP A 156 -16.91 20.60 -8.27
C ASP A 156 -16.47 19.12 -8.28
N LYS A 157 -16.62 18.46 -7.13
CA LYS A 157 -16.30 17.04 -6.93
C LYS A 157 -17.14 16.08 -7.79
N ARG A 158 -18.24 16.54 -8.39
CA ARG A 158 -19.09 15.77 -9.31
C ARG A 158 -18.68 15.94 -10.78
N ASN A 159 -17.97 17.02 -11.11
CA ASN A 159 -17.55 17.34 -12.48
C ASN A 159 -16.06 17.74 -12.54
N PRO A 160 -15.11 16.82 -12.24
CA PRO A 160 -13.68 17.09 -12.40
C PRO A 160 -13.34 17.55 -13.81
N ARG A 161 -12.57 18.62 -13.93
CA ARG A 161 -12.22 19.25 -15.22
C ARG A 161 -10.71 19.21 -15.43
N TYR A 162 -10.28 18.54 -16.50
CA TYR A 162 -8.87 18.53 -16.92
C TYR A 162 -8.36 19.98 -17.14
N ILE A 163 -7.20 20.32 -16.56
CA ILE A 163 -6.55 21.62 -16.72
C ILE A 163 -5.39 21.50 -17.71
N ARG A 164 -4.39 20.67 -17.38
CA ARG A 164 -3.10 20.63 -18.08
C ARG A 164 -2.34 19.34 -17.77
N SER A 165 -1.50 18.94 -18.72
CA SER A 165 -0.46 17.93 -18.61
C SER A 165 0.91 18.57 -18.40
N VAL A 166 1.79 17.89 -17.67
CA VAL A 166 3.23 18.16 -17.65
C VAL A 166 3.94 16.87 -18.03
N GLU A 167 4.59 16.88 -19.20
CA GLU A 167 5.38 15.74 -19.66
C GLU A 167 6.68 15.61 -18.85
N THR A 168 7.07 14.38 -18.57
CA THR A 168 8.35 14.04 -17.92
C THR A 168 9.13 13.03 -18.77
N ALA A 169 10.43 12.87 -18.50
CA ALA A 169 11.30 12.01 -19.30
C ALA A 169 10.97 10.51 -19.15
N CYS A 170 10.57 10.10 -17.94
CA CYS A 170 10.37 8.71 -17.51
C CYS A 170 8.99 8.47 -16.89
N GLY A 171 7.98 9.26 -17.28
CA GLY A 171 6.66 9.18 -16.67
C GLY A 171 6.61 9.66 -15.22
N SER A 172 5.58 9.22 -14.51
CA SER A 172 5.31 9.58 -13.12
C SER A 172 4.72 8.34 -12.48
N HIS A 173 5.55 7.55 -11.81
CA HIS A 173 5.15 6.33 -11.12
C HIS A 173 4.33 6.73 -9.90
N THR A 174 5.00 7.21 -8.86
CA THR A 174 4.37 7.94 -7.75
C THR A 174 4.79 9.40 -7.78
N HIS A 175 4.16 10.21 -6.94
CA HIS A 175 4.52 11.60 -6.78
C HIS A 175 4.24 12.08 -5.35
N THR A 176 4.85 13.18 -4.94
CA THR A 176 4.59 13.78 -3.63
C THR A 176 4.64 15.29 -3.68
N LEU A 177 3.69 15.93 -2.99
CA LEU A 177 3.58 17.37 -2.94
C LEU A 177 4.54 17.97 -1.91
N VAL A 178 5.23 19.04 -2.30
CA VAL A 178 6.09 19.86 -1.43
C VAL A 178 5.53 21.29 -1.44
N PRO A 179 4.72 21.67 -0.45
CA PRO A 179 4.13 23.01 -0.40
C PRO A 179 5.18 24.12 -0.27
N ASP A 180 5.04 25.19 -1.04
CA ASP A 180 5.84 26.42 -0.82
C ASP A 180 5.50 27.05 0.54
N LYS A 181 6.53 27.54 1.23
CA LYS A 181 6.46 28.26 2.51
C LYS A 181 5.60 29.52 2.45
N ARG A 182 5.35 30.10 1.26
CA ARG A 182 4.45 31.25 1.07
C ARG A 182 3.06 30.87 0.57
N GLY A 183 2.76 29.58 0.37
CA GLY A 183 1.46 29.09 -0.10
C GLY A 183 1.05 29.62 -1.48
N ARG A 184 2.01 29.97 -2.34
CA ARG A 184 1.74 30.47 -3.71
C ARG A 184 1.78 29.37 -4.75
N ASP A 185 2.71 28.44 -4.55
CA ASP A 185 3.03 27.35 -5.44
C ASP A 185 2.96 26.02 -4.66
N VAL A 186 2.74 24.93 -5.36
CA VAL A 186 3.08 23.59 -4.85
C VAL A 186 4.10 22.98 -5.79
N TYR A 187 5.16 22.41 -5.23
CA TYR A 187 6.11 21.61 -5.98
C TYR A 187 5.66 20.15 -5.94
N ILE A 188 5.96 19.39 -6.99
CA ILE A 188 5.69 17.97 -7.06
C ILE A 188 7.02 17.28 -7.32
N TYR A 189 7.44 16.42 -6.39
CA TYR A 189 8.53 15.50 -6.62
C TYR A 189 7.93 14.29 -7.30
N VAL A 190 8.27 14.10 -8.58
CA VAL A 190 7.88 12.94 -9.37
C VAL A 190 8.94 11.87 -9.20
N SER A 191 8.50 10.73 -8.69
CA SER A 191 9.25 9.49 -8.62
C SER A 191 9.01 8.69 -9.89
N SER A 192 10.08 8.28 -10.56
CA SER A 192 10.04 7.40 -11.72
C SER A 192 11.31 6.57 -11.75
N TYR A 193 11.21 5.35 -12.29
CA TYR A 193 12.33 4.42 -12.43
C TYR A 193 12.16 3.58 -13.71
N SER A 194 12.95 2.52 -13.87
CA SER A 194 12.95 1.67 -15.08
C SER A 194 13.39 2.36 -16.39
N PRO A 195 14.52 3.11 -16.40
CA PRO A 195 15.12 3.57 -17.65
C PRO A 195 15.56 2.40 -18.53
N ALA A 196 15.46 2.56 -19.85
CA ALA A 196 15.90 1.52 -20.79
C ALA A 196 16.48 2.11 -22.07
N THR A 197 17.51 1.45 -22.62
CA THR A 197 18.25 1.94 -23.80
C THR A 197 17.42 2.00 -25.08
N ASN A 198 16.21 1.41 -25.09
CA ASN A 198 15.25 1.43 -26.19
C ASN A 198 14.05 2.38 -25.96
N ILE A 199 14.03 3.16 -24.87
CA ILE A 199 12.96 4.14 -24.59
C ILE A 199 13.48 5.55 -24.87
N SER A 200 12.89 6.23 -25.86
CA SER A 200 13.47 7.44 -26.47
C SER A 200 13.70 8.62 -25.51
N LYS A 201 12.84 8.81 -24.50
CA LYS A 201 12.97 9.88 -23.50
C LYS A 201 13.57 9.40 -22.16
N CYS A 202 13.47 8.10 -21.85
CA CYS A 202 13.86 7.52 -20.56
C CYS A 202 15.07 6.58 -20.70
N GLN A 203 16.25 7.17 -20.89
CA GLN A 203 17.52 6.47 -21.09
C GLN A 203 18.32 6.41 -19.77
N PRO A 204 19.08 5.33 -19.51
CA PRO A 204 20.00 5.30 -18.36
C PRO A 204 21.23 6.19 -18.59
N PRO A 205 21.88 6.72 -17.53
CA PRO A 205 21.52 6.56 -16.11
C PRO A 205 20.30 7.42 -15.72
N HIS A 206 19.52 6.92 -14.76
CA HIS A 206 18.39 7.63 -14.18
C HIS A 206 18.57 7.63 -12.66
N ASP A 207 19.23 8.66 -12.14
CA ASP A 207 19.47 8.88 -10.71
C ASP A 207 18.78 10.18 -10.23
N ILE A 208 17.87 10.69 -11.04
CA ILE A 208 17.20 11.98 -10.86
C ILE A 208 15.82 11.83 -10.21
N ILE A 209 15.33 12.92 -9.66
CA ILE A 209 13.89 13.14 -9.48
C ILE A 209 13.44 14.27 -10.41
N THR A 210 12.20 14.22 -10.91
CA THR A 210 11.66 15.32 -11.72
C THR A 210 10.83 16.23 -10.85
N ILE A 211 11.11 17.53 -10.86
CA ILE A 211 10.45 18.52 -10.00
C ILE A 211 9.55 19.41 -10.86
N ILE A 212 8.25 19.27 -10.68
CA ILE A 212 7.23 20.12 -11.32
C ILE A 212 6.86 21.22 -10.35
N LYS A 213 6.74 22.46 -10.84
CA LYS A 213 6.19 23.58 -10.09
C LYS A 213 4.79 23.91 -10.59
N VAL A 214 3.83 24.05 -9.68
CA VAL A 214 2.43 24.39 -10.00
C VAL A 214 2.03 25.68 -9.27
N PRO A 215 1.88 26.81 -9.98
CA PRO A 215 1.35 28.03 -9.39
C PRO A 215 -0.13 27.87 -9.03
N LEU A 216 -0.51 27.92 -7.75
CA LEU A 216 -1.86 27.59 -7.29
C LEU A 216 -2.95 28.53 -7.83
N ARG A 217 -2.58 29.75 -8.25
CA ARG A 217 -3.47 30.71 -8.90
C ARG A 217 -3.51 30.60 -10.44
N ASN A 218 -2.58 29.86 -11.03
CA ASN A 218 -2.53 29.61 -12.48
C ASN A 218 -1.96 28.20 -12.76
N PRO A 219 -2.69 27.12 -12.43
CA PRO A 219 -2.23 25.74 -12.60
C PRO A 219 -1.97 25.35 -14.06
N ALA A 220 -2.45 26.13 -15.03
CA ALA A 220 -2.13 25.93 -16.45
C ALA A 220 -0.67 26.31 -16.80
N ALA A 221 0.02 27.05 -15.93
CA ALA A 221 1.45 27.37 -16.04
C ALA A 221 2.33 26.37 -15.26
N ALA A 222 1.86 25.15 -15.03
CA ALA A 222 2.66 24.09 -14.44
C ALA A 222 3.77 23.62 -15.41
N GLU A 223 4.99 23.49 -14.89
CA GLU A 223 6.17 23.13 -15.69
C GLU A 223 7.21 22.34 -14.87
N VAL A 224 8.07 21.57 -15.54
CA VAL A 224 9.26 20.99 -14.93
C VAL A 224 10.29 22.10 -14.71
N VAL A 225 10.67 22.33 -13.46
CA VAL A 225 11.63 23.38 -13.07
C VAL A 225 13.04 22.85 -12.77
N ALA A 226 13.16 21.58 -12.37
CA ALA A 226 14.44 20.96 -12.07
C ALA A 226 14.41 19.44 -12.21
N THR A 227 15.58 18.85 -12.49
CA THR A 227 15.81 17.40 -12.52
C THR A 227 17.11 17.03 -11.77
N PRO A 228 17.21 17.28 -10.45
CA PRO A 228 18.44 17.05 -9.70
C PRO A 228 18.76 15.56 -9.59
N ASN A 229 20.05 15.21 -9.75
CA ASN A 229 20.58 13.88 -9.47
C ASN A 229 20.77 13.72 -7.95
N LEU A 230 20.12 12.71 -7.36
CA LEU A 230 20.23 12.39 -5.93
C LEU A 230 21.43 11.48 -5.61
N PHE A 231 21.95 10.76 -6.59
CA PHE A 231 23.08 9.82 -6.48
C PHE A 231 24.21 10.18 -7.47
N PRO A 232 24.85 11.37 -7.36
CA PRO A 232 25.91 11.80 -8.29
C PRO A 232 27.14 10.86 -8.29
N ASP A 233 27.37 10.14 -7.19
CA ASP A 233 28.43 9.14 -7.03
C ASP A 233 27.96 7.69 -7.31
N GLY A 234 26.71 7.52 -7.75
CA GLY A 234 26.07 6.23 -8.03
C GLY A 234 25.19 5.67 -6.90
N GLY A 235 24.04 5.12 -7.29
CA GLY A 235 23.13 4.37 -6.42
C GLY A 235 23.63 2.96 -6.06
N ASN A 236 22.83 2.15 -5.38
CA ASN A 236 23.17 0.75 -5.07
C ASN A 236 23.28 -0.05 -6.39
N PRO A 237 24.38 -0.77 -6.67
CA PRO A 237 24.54 -1.54 -7.90
C PRO A 237 23.61 -2.77 -8.01
N GLY A 238 22.93 -3.16 -6.92
CA GLY A 238 22.09 -4.34 -6.85
C GLY A 238 22.89 -5.65 -6.71
N ARG A 239 22.17 -6.74 -6.44
CA ARG A 239 22.74 -8.06 -6.15
C ARG A 239 21.78 -9.17 -6.57
N GLY A 240 22.26 -10.21 -7.26
CA GLY A 240 21.43 -11.35 -7.64
C GLY A 240 20.40 -11.04 -8.74
N SER A 241 19.33 -11.84 -8.81
CA SER A 241 18.25 -11.70 -9.79
C SER A 241 16.90 -11.82 -9.10
N SER A 242 15.97 -10.91 -9.43
CA SER A 242 14.65 -10.79 -8.78
C SER A 242 13.66 -11.90 -9.11
N GLY A 243 14.01 -12.84 -10.00
CA GLY A 243 13.10 -13.87 -10.50
C GLY A 243 12.70 -14.98 -9.50
N ASN A 244 13.31 -15.04 -8.31
CA ASN A 244 12.91 -15.97 -7.25
C ASN A 244 13.07 -15.33 -5.87
N VAL A 245 11.95 -14.99 -5.23
CA VAL A 245 11.91 -14.36 -3.90
C VAL A 245 12.55 -15.20 -2.78
N GLU A 246 12.60 -16.53 -2.91
CA GLU A 246 13.28 -17.39 -1.93
C GLU A 246 14.80 -17.13 -1.89
N VAL A 247 15.39 -16.71 -3.01
CA VAL A 247 16.80 -16.32 -3.09
C VAL A 247 16.94 -14.82 -2.76
N PRO A 248 17.86 -14.42 -1.85
CA PRO A 248 18.15 -13.01 -1.62
C PRO A 248 18.65 -12.31 -2.88
N TYR A 249 18.04 -11.16 -3.19
CA TYR A 249 18.43 -10.25 -4.25
C TYR A 249 18.21 -8.81 -3.79
N VAL A 250 18.84 -7.85 -4.47
CA VAL A 250 18.69 -6.40 -4.27
C VAL A 250 18.53 -5.77 -5.64
N VAL A 251 17.52 -4.94 -5.85
CA VAL A 251 17.36 -4.21 -7.10
C VAL A 251 18.27 -3.00 -7.11
N ALA A 252 18.94 -2.79 -8.25
CA ALA A 252 19.79 -1.62 -8.44
C ALA A 252 18.98 -0.32 -8.33
N THR A 253 19.57 0.70 -7.72
CA THR A 253 18.98 2.04 -7.64
C THR A 253 18.95 2.66 -9.04
N SER A 254 17.77 3.12 -9.47
CA SER A 254 17.57 3.76 -10.78
C SER A 254 16.49 4.83 -10.71
N GLY A 255 16.51 5.59 -9.63
CA GLY A 255 15.46 6.53 -9.22
C GLY A 255 14.93 6.17 -7.83
N CYS A 256 14.12 7.07 -7.26
CA CYS A 256 13.34 6.75 -6.08
C CYS A 256 11.97 6.18 -6.46
N HIS A 257 11.49 5.19 -5.70
CA HIS A 257 10.16 4.64 -5.86
C HIS A 257 9.14 5.56 -5.19
N ASP A 258 9.29 5.81 -3.89
CA ASP A 258 8.53 6.83 -3.16
C ASP A 258 9.45 7.81 -2.43
N ILE A 259 8.98 9.04 -2.28
CA ILE A 259 9.60 10.08 -1.47
C ILE A 259 8.55 10.73 -0.58
N THR A 260 8.60 10.45 0.72
CA THR A 260 7.74 11.12 1.70
C THR A 260 8.43 12.37 2.23
N VAL A 261 7.71 13.48 2.34
CA VAL A 261 8.23 14.78 2.77
C VAL A 261 7.64 15.18 4.12
N PHE A 262 8.43 15.91 4.91
CA PHE A 262 8.06 16.48 6.20
C PHE A 262 8.34 17.99 6.17
N PRO A 263 7.47 18.80 5.53
CA PRO A 263 7.82 20.17 5.12
C PRO A 263 8.17 21.09 6.29
N SER A 264 7.54 20.90 7.45
CA SER A 264 7.83 21.68 8.68
C SER A 264 9.26 21.49 9.22
N LYS A 265 9.96 20.42 8.81
CA LYS A 265 11.37 20.16 9.15
C LYS A 265 12.34 20.41 7.99
N ASN A 266 11.82 20.69 6.77
CA ASN A 266 12.59 20.71 5.53
C ASN A 266 13.33 19.38 5.26
N LEU A 267 12.68 18.25 5.56
CA LEU A 267 13.22 16.92 5.31
C LEU A 267 12.32 16.15 4.34
N ALA A 268 12.91 15.23 3.59
CA ALA A 268 12.23 14.12 2.95
C ALA A 268 12.99 12.81 3.20
N ALA A 269 12.29 11.69 3.08
CA ALA A 269 12.84 10.35 3.10
C ALA A 269 12.48 9.66 1.79
N GLY A 270 13.48 9.18 1.07
CA GLY A 270 13.32 8.48 -0.21
C GLY A 270 13.63 7.00 -0.06
N ALA A 271 12.74 6.15 -0.55
CA ALA A 271 12.97 4.72 -0.73
C ALA A 271 13.27 4.49 -2.21
N CYS A 272 14.50 4.10 -2.53
CA CYS A 272 15.04 4.22 -3.89
C CYS A 272 15.58 2.91 -4.43
N MET A 273 14.73 1.89 -4.41
CA MET A 273 14.93 0.52 -4.93
C MET A 273 16.04 -0.28 -4.22
N GLY A 274 17.25 0.25 -4.10
CA GLY A 274 18.38 -0.34 -3.36
C GLY A 274 18.94 0.57 -2.25
N ASP A 275 18.40 1.78 -2.08
CA ASP A 275 18.89 2.78 -1.11
C ASP A 275 17.74 3.39 -0.30
N GLY A 276 17.92 3.51 1.02
CA GLY A 276 17.12 4.37 1.88
C GLY A 276 17.85 5.69 2.13
N VAL A 277 17.23 6.84 1.84
CA VAL A 277 17.88 8.16 1.97
C VAL A 277 17.09 9.16 2.81
N LEU A 278 17.80 10.00 3.56
CA LEU A 278 17.29 11.27 4.04
C LEU A 278 17.76 12.39 3.11
N ILE A 279 16.84 13.30 2.79
CA ILE A 279 17.02 14.38 1.82
C ILE A 279 16.71 15.72 2.52
N ASP A 280 17.60 16.70 2.39
CA ASP A 280 17.30 18.09 2.74
C ASP A 280 16.47 18.72 1.62
N ILE A 281 15.37 19.39 1.99
CA ILE A 281 14.44 20.05 1.07
C ILE A 281 14.22 21.53 1.45
N VAL A 282 15.25 22.21 1.99
CA VAL A 282 15.15 23.63 2.37
C VAL A 282 14.85 24.51 1.15
N ASP A 283 15.50 24.20 0.02
CA ASP A 283 15.17 24.67 -1.33
C ASP A 283 14.48 23.50 -2.07
N PRO A 284 13.16 23.58 -2.36
CA PRO A 284 12.44 22.49 -3.02
C PRO A 284 12.84 22.31 -4.49
N GLU A 285 13.59 23.24 -5.09
CA GLU A 285 14.13 23.07 -6.46
C GLU A 285 15.53 22.42 -6.45
N LYS A 286 16.15 22.29 -5.27
CA LYS A 286 17.50 21.72 -5.09
C LYS A 286 17.59 20.74 -3.89
N PRO A 287 16.74 19.70 -3.83
CA PRO A 287 16.86 18.64 -2.85
C PRO A 287 18.23 17.96 -2.91
N ARG A 288 18.74 17.53 -1.75
CA ARG A 288 20.06 16.89 -1.64
C ARG A 288 20.07 15.83 -0.56
N VAL A 289 20.58 14.64 -0.88
CA VAL A 289 20.80 13.56 0.09
C VAL A 289 21.76 14.04 1.19
N ILE A 290 21.36 13.85 2.45
CA ILE A 290 22.15 14.14 3.66
C ILE A 290 22.61 12.87 4.37
N ASN A 291 21.89 11.77 4.21
CA ASN A 291 22.26 10.46 4.75
C ASN A 291 21.66 9.35 3.88
N ARG A 292 22.33 8.19 3.85
CA ARG A 292 22.02 7.04 3.01
C ARG A 292 22.30 5.77 3.80
N VAL A 293 21.44 4.77 3.67
CA VAL A 293 21.58 3.43 4.24
C VAL A 293 21.26 2.38 3.18
N GLN A 294 21.90 1.23 3.32
CA GLN A 294 21.70 0.02 2.51
C GLN A 294 21.54 -1.16 3.44
N ASP A 295 20.75 -2.14 3.03
CA ASP A 295 20.61 -3.43 3.73
C ASP A 295 20.42 -4.53 2.67
N ASP A 296 21.53 -4.88 2.02
CA ASP A 296 21.52 -5.84 0.91
C ASP A 296 21.11 -7.25 1.32
N ASP A 297 21.16 -7.57 2.62
CA ASP A 297 20.89 -8.90 3.18
C ASP A 297 19.40 -9.11 3.51
N HIS A 298 18.67 -8.02 3.82
CA HIS A 298 17.24 -8.08 4.16
C HIS A 298 16.33 -7.43 3.13
N PHE A 299 16.71 -6.25 2.60
CA PHE A 299 15.88 -5.47 1.68
C PHE A 299 16.19 -5.83 0.22
N ALA A 300 15.14 -6.17 -0.53
CA ALA A 300 15.23 -6.46 -1.96
C ALA A 300 14.78 -5.29 -2.84
N PHE A 301 13.76 -4.55 -2.39
CA PHE A 301 13.20 -3.40 -3.09
C PHE A 301 12.74 -2.33 -2.09
N TRP A 302 13.58 -1.30 -1.90
CA TRP A 302 13.24 -0.12 -1.10
C TRP A 302 12.09 0.64 -1.76
N HIS A 303 10.87 0.39 -1.28
CA HIS A 303 9.62 0.79 -1.90
C HIS A 303 9.11 2.13 -1.38
N SER A 304 8.82 2.21 -0.08
CA SER A 304 8.25 3.41 0.54
C SER A 304 8.89 3.78 1.86
N ALA A 305 8.71 5.06 2.23
CA ALA A 305 9.25 5.66 3.43
C ALA A 305 8.15 6.45 4.14
N THR A 306 8.11 6.45 5.47
CA THR A 306 7.13 7.22 6.25
C THR A 306 7.79 7.70 7.55
N PHE A 307 7.73 9.01 7.83
CA PHE A 307 8.21 9.55 9.10
C PHE A 307 7.20 9.31 10.23
N THR A 308 7.66 9.34 11.48
CA THR A 308 6.80 9.45 12.67
C THR A 308 6.02 10.77 12.74
N ASN A 309 4.98 10.82 13.60
CA ASN A 309 4.11 11.99 13.79
C ASN A 309 4.89 13.27 14.16
N ASP A 310 6.04 13.08 14.81
CA ASP A 310 6.96 14.13 15.25
C ASP A 310 8.22 14.23 14.38
N GLY A 311 8.36 13.42 13.32
CA GLY A 311 9.51 13.39 12.41
C GLY A 311 10.85 13.05 13.07
N THR A 312 10.88 12.03 13.95
CA THR A 312 12.08 11.54 14.64
C THR A 312 12.51 10.12 14.26
N LYS A 313 11.68 9.39 13.51
CA LYS A 313 12.03 8.08 12.92
C LYS A 313 11.54 8.03 11.47
N VAL A 314 12.06 7.07 10.70
CA VAL A 314 11.53 6.65 9.40
C VAL A 314 11.26 5.15 9.46
N ILE A 315 10.09 4.73 9.00
CA ILE A 315 9.83 3.35 8.62
C ILE A 315 10.00 3.24 7.11
N PHE A 316 10.86 2.31 6.66
CA PHE A 316 11.05 1.97 5.25
C PHE A 316 10.41 0.62 4.97
N THR A 317 9.90 0.46 3.75
CA THR A 317 9.16 -0.73 3.28
C THR A 317 10.01 -1.50 2.28
N ASP A 318 10.22 -2.80 2.49
CA ASP A 318 10.77 -3.72 1.48
C ASP A 318 9.63 -4.41 0.71
N GLU A 319 9.42 -4.05 -0.55
CA GLU A 319 8.43 -4.70 -1.43
C GLU A 319 9.06 -5.88 -2.20
N LEU A 320 9.62 -6.83 -1.44
CA LEU A 320 10.10 -8.11 -1.98
C LEU A 320 9.07 -8.76 -2.91
N GLY A 321 9.49 -9.09 -4.12
CA GLY A 321 8.63 -9.67 -5.15
C GLY A 321 7.72 -8.68 -5.90
N GLY A 322 7.89 -7.36 -5.71
CA GLY A 322 7.22 -6.32 -6.51
C GLY A 322 5.70 -6.45 -6.50
N GLY A 323 5.12 -6.64 -5.31
CA GLY A 323 3.67 -6.67 -5.10
C GLY A 323 2.93 -7.90 -5.64
N GLY A 324 3.62 -8.77 -6.39
CA GLY A 324 3.10 -10.04 -6.91
C GLY A 324 3.63 -11.28 -6.19
N GLY A 325 4.69 -11.15 -5.38
CA GLY A 325 5.33 -12.28 -4.69
C GLY A 325 4.59 -12.77 -3.44
N ALA A 326 4.51 -14.09 -3.28
CA ALA A 326 4.03 -14.71 -2.04
C ALA A 326 5.13 -14.73 -0.98
N THR A 327 5.28 -13.65 -0.20
CA THR A 327 6.41 -13.50 0.74
C THR A 327 6.08 -13.68 2.22
N CYS A 328 4.79 -13.70 2.60
CA CYS A 328 4.35 -13.93 3.97
C CYS A 328 4.30 -15.43 4.29
N ASN A 329 5.47 -16.06 4.40
CA ASN A 329 5.61 -17.49 4.73
C ASN A 329 6.93 -17.79 5.48
N GLU A 330 7.02 -18.99 6.02
CA GLU A 330 8.17 -19.47 6.82
C GLU A 330 9.52 -19.42 6.08
N LYS A 331 9.56 -19.68 4.78
CA LYS A 331 10.81 -19.73 4.00
C LYS A 331 11.47 -18.36 3.85
N ILE A 332 10.66 -17.32 3.64
CA ILE A 332 11.14 -15.94 3.56
C ILE A 332 11.47 -15.40 4.96
N GLY A 333 10.73 -15.85 5.97
CA GLY A 333 10.94 -15.47 7.36
C GLY A 333 10.53 -14.03 7.68
N PRO A 334 10.87 -13.54 8.88
CA PRO A 334 10.34 -12.30 9.44
C PRO A 334 11.10 -11.02 9.03
N THR A 335 12.27 -11.12 8.39
CA THR A 335 13.16 -9.97 8.13
C THR A 335 13.23 -9.51 6.68
N ARG A 336 12.83 -10.35 5.71
CA ARG A 336 12.77 -10.02 4.28
C ARG A 336 11.33 -9.78 3.84
N GLY A 337 11.05 -8.84 2.95
CA GLY A 337 9.68 -8.39 2.65
C GLY A 337 9.01 -7.79 3.88
N ALA A 338 9.76 -6.97 4.61
CA ALA A 338 9.43 -6.44 5.93
C ALA A 338 9.59 -4.91 5.95
N ASN A 339 9.00 -4.27 6.97
CA ASN A 339 9.37 -2.89 7.28
C ASN A 339 10.69 -2.88 8.06
N GLY A 340 11.58 -1.93 7.75
CA GLY A 340 12.76 -1.59 8.54
C GLY A 340 12.52 -0.27 9.29
N ILE A 341 12.75 -0.25 10.60
CA ILE A 341 12.50 0.92 11.46
C ILE A 341 13.84 1.57 11.82
N TYR A 342 13.97 2.86 11.50
CA TYR A 342 15.19 3.65 11.70
C TYR A 342 14.89 4.90 12.53
N ASP A 343 15.61 5.10 13.63
CA ASP A 343 15.57 6.39 14.33
C ASP A 343 16.40 7.43 13.56
N ILE A 344 15.99 8.70 13.60
CA ILE A 344 16.76 9.83 13.06
C ILE A 344 17.53 10.48 14.21
N THR A 345 18.83 10.21 14.28
CA THR A 345 19.73 10.87 15.24
C THR A 345 20.43 12.07 14.60
N GLY A 346 21.19 12.84 15.40
CA GLY A 346 21.91 14.01 14.93
C GLY A 346 21.03 15.22 14.54
N ARG A 347 21.61 16.22 13.84
CA ARG A 347 20.93 17.49 13.49
C ARG A 347 21.46 18.09 12.19
N GLY A 348 20.62 18.85 11.49
CA GLY A 348 21.01 19.50 10.23
C GLY A 348 21.44 18.47 9.17
N ASN A 349 22.60 18.71 8.55
CA ASN A 349 23.27 17.79 7.63
C ASN A 349 23.96 16.61 8.34
N GLN A 350 24.08 16.63 9.67
CA GLN A 350 24.68 15.54 10.47
C GLN A 350 23.59 14.61 11.01
N ARG A 351 22.46 14.46 10.30
CA ARG A 351 21.43 13.49 10.65
C ARG A 351 21.82 12.11 10.14
N ALA A 352 21.49 11.07 10.89
CA ALA A 352 21.72 9.68 10.50
C ALA A 352 20.46 8.84 10.72
N LEU A 353 20.21 7.90 9.81
CA LEU A 353 19.27 6.81 9.98
C LEU A 353 19.97 5.69 10.76
N GLU A 354 19.52 5.43 11.98
CA GLU A 354 20.00 4.32 12.81
C GLU A 354 18.98 3.20 12.85
N PHE A 355 19.29 2.05 12.22
CA PHE A 355 18.45 0.86 12.25
C PHE A 355 18.16 0.40 13.69
N ARG A 356 16.91 -0.03 13.95
CA ARG A 356 16.46 -0.50 15.27
C ARG A 356 15.84 -1.89 15.24
N SER A 357 14.91 -2.16 14.31
CA SER A 357 14.27 -3.47 14.17
C SER A 357 13.55 -3.62 12.83
N PHE A 358 13.15 -4.85 12.53
CA PHE A 358 12.18 -5.14 11.47
C PHE A 358 10.78 -5.34 12.04
N TYR A 359 9.75 -5.05 11.24
CA TYR A 359 8.38 -5.50 11.47
C TYR A 359 7.86 -6.25 10.24
N LYS A 360 7.31 -7.44 10.46
CA LYS A 360 6.57 -8.20 9.46
C LYS A 360 5.35 -8.84 10.11
N ILE A 361 4.26 -8.99 9.36
CA ILE A 361 3.05 -9.65 9.87
C ILE A 361 3.35 -11.09 10.30
N GLY A 362 2.75 -11.49 11.43
CA GLY A 362 2.89 -12.85 11.96
C GLY A 362 2.00 -13.89 11.30
N ARG A 363 1.01 -13.45 10.50
CA ARG A 363 0.11 -14.35 9.74
C ARG A 363 0.75 -14.72 8.42
N TYR A 364 0.83 -16.02 8.16
CA TYR A 364 1.23 -16.53 6.84
C TYR A 364 0.04 -16.55 5.89
N GLN A 365 0.33 -16.45 4.60
CA GLN A 365 -0.63 -16.56 3.50
C GLN A 365 -0.39 -17.84 2.70
N THR A 366 -1.29 -18.19 1.77
CA THR A 366 -1.06 -19.35 0.90
C THR A 366 0.15 -19.13 -0.03
N PRO A 367 0.78 -20.18 -0.58
CA PRO A 367 1.93 -20.05 -1.49
C PRO A 367 1.67 -19.30 -2.80
N THR A 368 0.43 -18.88 -3.06
CA THR A 368 -0.02 -18.20 -4.29
C THR A 368 -0.51 -16.77 -4.05
N GLU A 369 -0.71 -16.35 -2.80
CA GLU A 369 -1.18 -15.02 -2.46
C GLU A 369 -0.04 -14.03 -2.38
N ASN A 370 -0.15 -12.94 -3.14
CA ASN A 370 0.79 -11.83 -3.04
C ASN A 370 0.67 -11.18 -1.66
N CYS A 371 1.78 -11.13 -0.92
CA CYS A 371 1.78 -10.57 0.42
C CYS A 371 3.18 -10.07 0.75
N VAL A 372 3.25 -8.76 0.98
CA VAL A 372 4.45 -7.99 1.36
C VAL A 372 3.99 -6.62 1.87
N ALA A 373 4.83 -5.92 2.63
CA ALA A 373 4.53 -4.56 3.09
C ALA A 373 4.35 -3.59 1.92
N HIS A 374 3.39 -2.66 2.02
CA HIS A 374 3.16 -1.61 1.02
C HIS A 374 2.77 -0.30 1.73
N ASN A 375 1.95 0.56 1.10
CA ASN A 375 1.70 1.91 1.58
C ASN A 375 0.74 2.02 2.77
N GLY A 376 1.03 2.98 3.66
CA GLY A 376 0.28 3.23 4.89
C GLY A 376 0.41 4.67 5.38
N SER A 377 -0.22 4.95 6.52
CA SER A 377 -0.24 6.29 7.14
C SER A 377 -0.29 6.21 8.66
N LEU A 378 0.14 7.28 9.32
CA LEU A 378 0.05 7.37 10.77
C LEU A 378 -1.32 7.80 11.27
N LEU A 379 -1.70 7.20 12.40
CA LEU A 379 -2.78 7.68 13.23
C LEU A 379 -2.29 8.89 14.06
N PRO A 380 -3.08 9.98 14.15
CA PRO A 380 -2.75 11.20 14.88
C PRO A 380 -2.85 11.03 16.41
N VAL A 381 -2.04 10.16 17.00
CA VAL A 381 -2.05 9.85 18.44
C VAL A 381 -0.86 10.55 19.13
N PRO A 382 -1.08 11.49 20.08
CA PRO A 382 0.01 12.18 20.77
C PRO A 382 0.95 11.23 21.53
N GLY A 383 2.25 11.37 21.29
CA GLY A 383 3.29 10.56 21.95
C GLY A 383 3.30 9.07 21.58
N ARG A 384 2.64 8.68 20.49
CA ARG A 384 2.58 7.31 19.97
C ARG A 384 2.83 7.29 18.47
N ASP A 385 3.53 6.26 18.04
CA ASP A 385 3.76 5.96 16.62
C ASP A 385 2.95 4.73 16.26
N ILE A 386 1.72 4.97 15.79
CA ILE A 386 0.80 3.92 15.36
C ILE A 386 0.48 4.16 13.88
N MET A 387 0.82 3.19 13.03
CA MET A 387 0.56 3.22 11.59
C MET A 387 -0.55 2.24 11.24
N VAL A 388 -1.38 2.64 10.28
CA VAL A 388 -2.18 1.73 9.48
C VAL A 388 -1.47 1.52 8.14
N GLN A 389 -1.34 0.28 7.67
CA GLN A 389 -0.56 -0.06 6.47
C GLN A 389 -1.20 -1.20 5.68
N ALA A 390 -1.15 -1.11 4.35
CA ALA A 390 -1.53 -2.17 3.43
C ALA A 390 -0.41 -3.23 3.28
N TRP A 391 -0.80 -4.49 3.14
CA TRP A 391 0.09 -5.66 3.05
C TRP A 391 -0.31 -6.62 1.91
N TYR A 392 -0.86 -6.09 0.81
CA TYR A 392 -1.49 -6.85 -0.27
C TYR A 392 -2.53 -7.84 0.26
N SER A 393 -2.46 -9.15 -0.04
CA SER A 393 -3.40 -10.15 0.49
C SER A 393 -3.28 -10.34 2.01
N GLY A 394 -2.17 -9.89 2.63
CA GLY A 394 -2.09 -9.70 4.08
C GLY A 394 -2.99 -8.57 4.62
N GLY A 395 -3.74 -7.88 3.78
CA GLY A 395 -4.79 -6.94 4.14
C GLY A 395 -4.27 -5.61 4.71
N VAL A 396 -4.90 -5.16 5.79
CA VAL A 396 -4.61 -3.89 6.49
C VAL A 396 -4.17 -4.17 7.91
N GLN A 397 -3.00 -3.67 8.28
CA GLN A 397 -2.37 -3.85 9.58
C GLN A 397 -2.38 -2.57 10.38
N LEU A 398 -2.62 -2.67 11.69
CA LEU A 398 -2.40 -1.60 12.65
C LEU A 398 -1.20 -1.98 13.52
N VAL A 399 -0.16 -1.17 13.49
CA VAL A 399 1.15 -1.45 14.11
C VAL A 399 1.54 -0.30 15.03
N ASP A 400 1.80 -0.61 16.30
CA ASP A 400 2.43 0.31 17.24
C ASP A 400 3.94 0.07 17.28
N TYR A 401 4.72 1.09 16.91
CA TYR A 401 6.18 1.09 16.95
C TYR A 401 6.72 2.31 17.70
N THR A 402 5.94 2.79 18.69
CA THR A 402 6.38 3.82 19.65
C THR A 402 7.73 3.43 20.28
N ASN A 403 7.94 2.15 20.57
CA ASN A 403 9.26 1.57 20.80
C ASN A 403 9.84 1.03 19.48
N SER A 404 10.83 1.72 18.91
CA SER A 404 11.48 1.36 17.63
C SER A 404 12.13 -0.02 17.60
N GLN A 405 12.38 -0.64 18.76
CA GLN A 405 12.99 -1.98 18.89
C GLN A 405 11.95 -3.10 19.08
N GLN A 406 10.68 -2.76 19.34
CA GLN A 406 9.62 -3.74 19.66
C GLN A 406 8.30 -3.32 18.99
N PRO A 407 8.24 -3.27 17.65
CA PRO A 407 7.00 -3.02 16.93
C PRO A 407 6.00 -4.15 17.20
N LYS A 408 4.72 -3.79 17.35
CA LYS A 408 3.67 -4.71 17.75
C LYS A 408 2.41 -4.51 16.92
N GLU A 409 1.89 -5.60 16.36
CA GLU A 409 0.53 -5.62 15.80
C GLU A 409 -0.51 -5.39 16.90
N ILE A 410 -1.40 -4.42 16.69
CA ILE A 410 -2.51 -4.09 17.60
C ILE A 410 -3.88 -4.36 16.97
N GLY A 411 -3.95 -4.61 15.66
CA GLY A 411 -5.17 -5.02 14.98
C GLY A 411 -4.96 -5.26 13.50
N PHE A 412 -5.90 -5.95 12.85
CA PHE A 412 -5.85 -6.22 11.42
C PHE A 412 -7.25 -6.35 10.81
N PHE A 413 -7.31 -6.13 9.51
CA PHE A 413 -8.37 -6.56 8.60
C PHE A 413 -7.72 -7.34 7.47
N GLU A 414 -8.30 -8.46 7.08
CA GLU A 414 -7.80 -9.33 6.03
C GLU A 414 -8.98 -9.80 5.18
N ARG A 415 -8.76 -9.94 3.88
CA ARG A 415 -9.68 -10.57 2.94
C ARG A 415 -8.89 -11.67 2.25
N GLY A 416 -9.41 -12.90 2.30
CA GLY A 416 -8.82 -14.04 1.62
C GLY A 416 -8.75 -13.87 0.10
N PRO A 417 -8.21 -14.87 -0.61
CA PRO A 417 -7.86 -14.74 -2.01
C PRO A 417 -9.08 -14.44 -2.88
N ALA A 418 -8.90 -13.70 -3.98
CA ALA A 418 -10.02 -13.30 -4.82
C ALA A 418 -10.81 -14.54 -5.33
N ALA A 419 -12.12 -14.58 -5.06
CA ALA A 419 -13.00 -15.67 -5.49
C ALA A 419 -13.10 -15.84 -7.02
N VAL A 420 -12.69 -14.82 -7.79
CA VAL A 420 -12.58 -14.84 -9.25
C VAL A 420 -11.11 -14.70 -9.63
N SER A 421 -10.52 -15.71 -10.27
CA SER A 421 -9.08 -15.75 -10.59
C SER A 421 -8.59 -14.70 -11.59
N ALA A 422 -9.50 -13.97 -12.25
CA ALA A 422 -9.18 -12.83 -13.11
C ALA A 422 -9.15 -11.48 -12.36
N GLU A 423 -9.46 -11.49 -11.06
CA GLU A 423 -9.44 -10.34 -10.17
C GLU A 423 -8.22 -10.44 -9.25
N SER A 424 -7.45 -9.36 -9.13
CA SER A 424 -6.35 -9.30 -8.16
C SER A 424 -6.91 -9.08 -6.75
N GLY A 425 -6.47 -9.88 -5.79
CA GLY A 425 -6.81 -9.70 -4.38
C GLY A 425 -5.76 -8.88 -3.63
N GLY A 426 -6.18 -8.22 -2.55
CA GLY A 426 -5.29 -7.55 -1.61
C GLY A 426 -5.37 -6.03 -1.67
N VAL A 427 -4.80 -5.38 -0.66
CA VAL A 427 -4.86 -3.92 -0.48
C VAL A 427 -3.58 -3.25 -0.99
N TRP A 428 -3.72 -2.21 -1.81
CA TRP A 428 -2.63 -1.34 -2.27
C TRP A 428 -2.31 -0.27 -1.22
N SER A 429 -3.30 0.53 -0.83
CA SER A 429 -3.12 1.62 0.14
C SER A 429 -4.16 1.54 1.25
N ALA A 430 -3.79 1.90 2.48
CA ALA A 430 -4.72 1.91 3.62
C ALA A 430 -4.39 3.05 4.58
N TYR A 431 -5.25 4.07 4.64
CA TYR A 431 -4.98 5.33 5.33
C TYR A 431 -6.02 5.73 6.36
N TYR A 432 -5.55 6.35 7.46
CA TYR A 432 -6.41 6.91 8.49
C TYR A 432 -6.86 8.32 8.12
N TYR A 433 -8.17 8.55 8.08
CA TYR A 433 -8.74 9.87 7.89
C TYR A 433 -9.99 10.06 8.78
N ASN A 434 -9.96 11.08 9.63
CA ASN A 434 -11.10 11.60 10.39
C ASN A 434 -11.94 10.56 11.17
N GLY A 435 -11.29 9.56 11.77
CA GLY A 435 -11.93 8.55 12.62
C GLY A 435 -12.10 7.17 11.98
N PHE A 436 -11.86 7.06 10.68
CA PHE A 436 -11.97 5.82 9.90
C PHE A 436 -10.66 5.52 9.18
N ILE A 437 -10.51 4.27 8.77
CA ILE A 437 -9.46 3.84 7.85
C ILE A 437 -10.13 3.58 6.51
N TYR A 438 -9.51 4.04 5.43
CA TYR A 438 -9.97 3.85 4.06
C TYR A 438 -8.90 3.07 3.31
N ALA A 439 -9.31 2.03 2.58
CA ALA A 439 -8.41 1.13 1.88
C ALA A 439 -8.80 0.96 0.42
N SER A 440 -7.79 0.96 -0.46
CA SER A 440 -7.90 0.74 -1.89
C SER A 440 -7.43 -0.68 -2.19
N ASP A 441 -8.37 -1.58 -2.50
CA ASP A 441 -8.10 -2.96 -2.89
C ASP A 441 -7.85 -3.06 -4.40
N LEU A 442 -6.91 -3.93 -4.81
CA LEU A 442 -6.54 -4.12 -6.21
C LEU A 442 -7.76 -4.38 -7.10
N GLY A 443 -8.68 -5.24 -6.67
CA GLY A 443 -9.87 -5.64 -7.42
C GLY A 443 -11.21 -5.30 -6.75
N LYS A 444 -11.26 -5.39 -5.42
CA LYS A 444 -12.50 -5.33 -4.62
C LYS A 444 -12.98 -3.91 -4.37
N GLY A 445 -12.26 -2.90 -4.83
CA GLY A 445 -12.65 -1.49 -4.77
C GLY A 445 -12.27 -0.81 -3.45
N PHE A 446 -13.22 -0.08 -2.87
CA PHE A 446 -12.95 0.85 -1.77
C PHE A 446 -13.57 0.35 -0.46
N ASP A 447 -12.72 -0.02 0.50
CA ASP A 447 -13.12 -0.50 1.82
C ASP A 447 -13.02 0.62 2.87
N VAL A 448 -13.97 0.64 3.79
CA VAL A 448 -13.96 1.51 4.98
C VAL A 448 -13.93 0.63 6.22
N LEU A 449 -12.94 0.87 7.08
CA LEU A 449 -12.74 0.18 8.34
C LEU A 449 -12.85 1.17 9.52
N GLU A 450 -13.23 0.65 10.68
CA GLU A 450 -13.30 1.39 11.94
C GLU A 450 -12.52 0.62 13.00
N VAL A 451 -11.58 1.29 13.67
CA VAL A 451 -10.87 0.76 14.82
C VAL A 451 -11.48 1.30 16.12
N ASN A 452 -11.72 0.41 17.08
CA ASN A 452 -12.19 0.72 18.42
C ASN A 452 -11.21 0.14 19.43
N ASP A 453 -10.12 0.87 19.63
CA ASP A 453 -9.02 0.49 20.52
C ASP A 453 -8.57 1.71 21.33
N PRO A 454 -8.45 1.63 22.67
CA PRO A 454 -8.02 2.75 23.52
C PRO A 454 -6.66 3.36 23.15
N ALA A 455 -5.75 2.60 22.52
CA ALA A 455 -4.48 3.13 22.02
C ALA A 455 -4.65 4.02 20.78
N THR A 456 -5.72 3.82 20.02
CA THR A 456 -6.04 4.56 18.78
C THR A 456 -7.10 5.63 18.95
N ASP A 457 -7.99 5.51 19.95
CA ASP A 457 -9.11 6.42 20.19
C ASP A 457 -8.73 7.92 20.25
N PRO A 458 -7.58 8.35 20.81
CA PRO A 458 -7.17 9.76 20.78
C PRO A 458 -7.10 10.35 19.37
N ALA A 459 -6.79 9.54 18.35
CA ALA A 459 -6.76 9.97 16.95
C ALA A 459 -8.10 10.53 16.47
N LYS A 460 -9.23 10.00 17.00
CA LYS A 460 -10.60 10.40 16.62
C LYS A 460 -10.90 11.87 16.95
N SER A 461 -10.13 12.49 17.86
CA SER A 461 -10.21 13.91 18.18
C SER A 461 -9.57 14.83 17.14
N TYR A 462 -8.66 14.32 16.32
CA TYR A 462 -8.01 15.08 15.26
C TYR A 462 -8.88 15.14 14.00
N ARG A 463 -8.81 16.26 13.28
CA ARG A 463 -9.54 16.48 12.03
C ARG A 463 -8.66 17.12 10.96
N TRP A 464 -8.55 16.42 9.83
CA TRP A 464 -8.01 16.91 8.57
C TRP A 464 -9.07 17.64 7.76
N THR A 465 -8.65 18.72 7.11
CA THR A 465 -9.35 19.30 5.94
C THR A 465 -8.79 18.78 4.62
N GLU A 466 -7.55 18.31 4.61
CA GLU A 466 -6.82 17.78 3.46
C GLU A 466 -5.76 16.79 3.97
N LEU A 467 -5.52 15.70 3.26
CA LEU A 467 -4.45 14.74 3.58
C LEU A 467 -3.93 14.06 2.30
N ASN A 468 -2.63 14.22 2.05
CA ASN A 468 -1.83 13.36 1.17
C ASN A 468 -0.77 12.75 2.08
N VAL A 469 -0.70 11.42 2.19
CA VAL A 469 0.01 10.79 3.32
C VAL A 469 1.53 10.90 3.23
N GLN A 470 2.05 11.02 2.01
CA GLN A 470 3.44 11.29 1.70
C GLN A 470 3.80 12.76 1.93
N THR A 471 2.83 13.66 2.14
CA THR A 471 3.04 15.07 2.52
C THR A 471 2.77 15.26 4.02
N GLN A 472 3.64 14.71 4.85
CA GLN A 472 3.39 14.62 6.29
C GLN A 472 3.53 15.96 7.01
N SER A 473 2.52 16.28 7.82
CA SER A 473 2.51 17.48 8.67
C SER A 473 2.55 17.10 10.15
N THR A 474 2.96 18.04 11.00
CA THR A 474 2.96 17.82 12.46
C THR A 474 1.54 17.92 13.02
N TYR A 475 1.18 16.92 13.80
CA TYR A 475 -0.13 16.76 14.40
C TYR A 475 -0.24 17.58 15.70
N GLY A 476 -0.99 18.68 15.67
CA GLY A 476 -1.39 19.45 16.86
C GLY A 476 -0.47 20.60 17.26
N ARG A 477 -0.86 21.81 16.86
CA ARG A 477 -0.61 23.07 17.60
C ARG A 477 -1.88 23.90 17.58
#